data_AF-A0A7C3QI96-F1
#
_entry.id   AF-A0A7C3QI96-F1
#
_cell.length_a   1.000
_cell.length_b   1.000
_cell.length_c   1.000
_cell.angle_alpha   90.00
_cell.angle_beta   90.00
_cell.angle_gamma   90.00
#
_symmetry.space_group_name_H-M   'P 1'
#
loop_
_entity.id
_entity.type
_entity.pdbx_description
1 polymer ?
#
loop_
_entity_poly.entity_id
_entity_poly.type
_entity_poly.pdbx_seq_one_letter_code
_entity_poly.pdbx_strand_id
1 'polypeptide(L)'
;MRWLVARLGPQSFKTMTEPVRRTNPAAAWLPRTFIRCTHDPRSDSPLESAAQIARAPGSGWRYRELATGHDAMVTAPRELADLLLEVV
;
A
#
# COMPACT_ATOMS: atom_id res chain seq x y z
N MET A 1 -14.86 -13.72 7.29
CA MET A 1 -13.68 -14.15 6.51
C MET A 1 -13.92 -15.28 5.50
N ARG A 2 -14.95 -16.15 5.65
CA ARG A 2 -15.19 -17.28 4.71
C ARG A 2 -15.28 -16.87 3.23
N TRP A 3 -15.93 -15.74 2.94
CA TRP A 3 -16.04 -15.18 1.59
C TRP A 3 -14.68 -14.80 0.97
N LEU A 4 -13.79 -14.20 1.77
CA LEU A 4 -12.45 -13.76 1.35
C LEU A 4 -11.56 -14.97 1.09
N VAL A 5 -11.49 -15.90 2.05
CA VAL A 5 -10.65 -17.10 1.95
C VAL A 5 -11.02 -17.95 0.73
N ALA A 6 -12.32 -18.07 0.43
CA ALA A 6 -12.80 -18.81 -0.75
C ALA A 6 -12.37 -18.19 -2.10
N ARG A 7 -11.86 -16.95 -2.10
CA ARG A 7 -11.39 -16.22 -3.29
C ARG A 7 -9.87 -16.12 -3.37
N LEU A 8 -9.15 -16.61 -2.36
CA LEU A 8 -7.70 -16.65 -2.39
C LEU A 8 -7.22 -17.77 -3.30
N GLY A 9 -6.16 -17.49 -4.06
CA GLY A 9 -5.47 -18.44 -4.90
C GLY A 9 -3.96 -18.35 -4.68
N PRO A 10 -3.18 -19.31 -5.21
CA PRO A 10 -1.73 -19.28 -5.11
C PRO A 10 -1.14 -18.05 -5.84
N GLN A 11 -0.30 -17.28 -5.15
CA GLN A 11 0.49 -16.19 -5.75
C GLN A 11 1.70 -16.80 -6.48
N SER A 12 1.87 -16.48 -7.76
CA SER A 12 3.06 -16.93 -8.50
C SER A 12 4.33 -16.36 -7.89
N PHE A 13 5.25 -17.23 -7.48
CA PHE A 13 6.51 -16.84 -6.84
C PHE A 13 7.35 -15.92 -7.73
N LYS A 14 7.28 -16.09 -9.06
CA LYS A 14 8.01 -15.25 -10.01
C LYS A 14 7.64 -13.76 -9.88
N THR A 15 6.42 -13.42 -9.49
CA THR A 15 6.01 -12.01 -9.28
C THR A 15 6.74 -11.32 -8.14
N MET A 16 7.33 -12.08 -7.21
CA MET A 16 8.11 -11.55 -6.08
C MET A 16 9.62 -11.52 -6.39
N THR A 17 10.09 -12.36 -7.31
CA THR A 17 11.53 -12.49 -7.62
C THR A 17 11.94 -11.86 -8.93
N GLU A 18 10.99 -11.57 -9.82
CA GLU A 18 11.26 -10.95 -11.11
C GLU A 18 11.77 -9.51 -10.93
N PRO A 19 12.93 -9.15 -11.51
CA PRO A 19 13.47 -7.81 -11.39
C PRO A 19 12.59 -6.76 -12.07
N VAL A 20 12.23 -5.70 -11.34
CA VAL A 20 11.50 -4.55 -11.89
C VAL A 20 12.48 -3.47 -12.36
N ARG A 21 12.34 -3.00 -13.60
CA ARG A 21 13.11 -1.86 -14.14
C ARG A 21 12.17 -0.71 -14.50
N ARG A 22 12.38 0.46 -13.90
CA ARG A 22 11.65 1.69 -14.26
C ARG A 22 12.42 2.43 -15.35
N THR A 23 12.02 2.25 -16.60
CA THR A 23 12.71 2.84 -17.77
C THR A 23 12.08 4.13 -18.26
N ASN A 24 10.79 4.37 -17.98
CA ASN A 24 10.11 5.59 -18.38
C ASN A 24 10.33 6.72 -17.34
N PRO A 25 11.03 7.82 -17.70
CA PRO A 25 11.30 8.92 -16.79
C PRO A 25 10.03 9.67 -16.36
N ALA A 26 8.94 9.60 -17.14
CA ALA A 26 7.65 10.22 -16.78
C ALA A 26 7.11 9.69 -15.44
N ALA A 27 7.45 8.45 -15.07
CA ALA A 27 6.99 7.84 -13.83
C ALA A 27 7.53 8.55 -12.56
N ALA A 28 8.58 9.37 -12.66
CA ALA A 28 9.09 10.16 -11.54
C ALA A 28 8.14 11.32 -11.17
N TRP A 29 7.35 11.79 -12.13
CA TRP A 29 6.50 12.98 -12.01
C TRP A 29 5.07 12.68 -11.60
N LEU A 30 4.70 11.39 -11.55
CA LEU A 30 3.37 11.00 -11.11
C LEU A 30 3.16 11.39 -9.65
N PRO A 31 2.02 12.02 -9.32
CA PRO A 31 1.63 12.23 -7.95
C PRO A 31 1.45 10.89 -7.25
N ARG A 32 1.80 10.87 -5.95
CA ARG A 32 1.98 9.64 -5.19
C ARG A 32 1.41 9.83 -3.80
N THR A 33 0.51 8.93 -3.40
CA THR A 33 -0.03 8.87 -2.05
C THR A 33 0.23 7.49 -1.45
N PHE A 34 0.71 7.46 -0.22
CA PHE A 34 0.91 6.25 0.59
C PHE A 34 -0.10 6.25 1.74
N ILE A 35 -0.93 5.21 1.81
CA ILE A 35 -1.92 5.02 2.88
C ILE A 35 -1.41 3.89 3.79
N ARG A 36 -0.98 4.23 5.02
CA ARG A 36 -0.53 3.27 6.03
C ARG A 36 -1.70 2.77 6.86
N CYS A 37 -1.99 1.47 6.79
CA CYS A 37 -2.93 0.82 7.69
C CYS A 37 -2.23 0.53 9.04
N THR A 38 -2.60 1.18 10.14
CA THR A 38 -1.77 1.23 11.36
C THR A 38 -1.92 0.02 12.30
N HIS A 39 -2.89 -0.88 12.10
CA HIS A 39 -3.05 -2.09 12.91
C HIS A 39 -2.25 -3.29 12.38
N ASP A 40 -1.34 -3.09 11.42
CA ASP A 40 -0.43 -4.17 11.02
C ASP A 40 0.57 -4.46 12.15
N PRO A 41 0.55 -5.65 12.76
CA PRO A 41 1.41 -5.98 13.88
C PRO A 41 2.88 -6.21 13.48
N ARG A 42 3.23 -6.16 12.19
CA ARG A 42 4.57 -6.49 11.70
C ARG A 42 5.45 -5.24 11.57
N SER A 43 6.19 -4.94 12.63
CA SER A 43 7.17 -3.84 12.69
C SER A 43 8.38 -4.00 11.78
N ASP A 44 8.78 -5.24 11.45
CA ASP A 44 9.94 -5.54 10.57
C ASP A 44 9.53 -5.98 9.15
N SER A 45 8.38 -5.49 8.67
CA SER A 45 7.92 -5.81 7.31
C SER A 45 8.51 -4.83 6.27
N PRO A 46 8.70 -5.26 5.01
CA PRO A 46 9.00 -4.34 3.90
C PRO A 46 8.02 -3.17 3.77
N LEU A 47 6.79 -3.32 4.30
CA LEU A 47 5.78 -2.26 4.35
C LEU A 47 6.18 -1.13 5.30
N GLU A 48 6.87 -1.43 6.40
CA GLU A 48 7.36 -0.41 7.33
C GLU A 48 8.49 0.40 6.68
N SER A 49 9.42 -0.25 5.96
CA SER A 49 10.43 0.47 5.18
C SER A 49 9.81 1.38 4.12
N ALA A 50 8.75 0.93 3.43
CA ALA A 50 8.03 1.75 2.47
C ALA A 50 7.33 2.94 3.13
N ALA A 51 6.73 2.75 4.32
CA ALA A 51 6.11 3.81 5.09
C ALA A 51 7.13 4.86 5.53
N GLN A 52 8.32 4.44 5.99
CA GLN A 52 9.43 5.33 6.33
C GLN A 52 9.89 6.16 5.14
N ILE A 53 10.07 5.53 3.96
CA ILE A 53 10.43 6.24 2.73
C ILE A 53 9.37 7.27 2.35
N ALA A 54 8.09 6.89 2.40
CA ALA A 54 7.00 7.79 2.05
C ALA A 54 6.88 8.97 3.04
N ARG A 55 7.10 8.74 4.34
CA ARG A 55 7.03 9.76 5.40
C ARG A 55 8.27 10.65 5.47
N ALA A 56 9.38 10.25 4.86
CA ALA A 56 10.64 10.99 4.92
C ALA A 56 10.51 12.41 4.32
N PRO A 57 11.19 13.41 4.89
CA PRO A 57 11.24 14.76 4.31
C PRO A 57 11.74 14.74 2.86
N GLY A 58 11.06 15.45 1.97
CA GLY A 58 11.43 15.53 0.56
C GLY A 58 11.09 14.29 -0.28
N SER A 59 10.38 13.30 0.27
CA SER A 59 9.98 12.08 -0.47
C SER A 59 9.07 12.38 -1.67
N GLY A 60 8.34 13.50 -1.63
CA GLY A 60 7.31 13.87 -2.61
C GLY A 60 6.02 13.04 -2.50
N TRP A 61 5.91 12.15 -1.51
CA TRP A 61 4.69 11.38 -1.25
C TRP A 61 3.75 12.17 -0.35
N ARG A 62 2.45 12.11 -0.66
CA ARG A 62 1.42 12.39 0.35
C ARG A 62 1.29 11.18 1.25
N TYR A 63 1.30 11.41 2.56
CA TYR A 63 1.17 10.34 3.54
C TYR A 63 -0.21 10.43 4.22
N ARG A 64 -0.88 9.30 4.34
CA ARG A 64 -2.17 9.13 5.03
C ARG A 64 -2.09 7.90 5.90
N GLU A 65 -2.88 7.89 6.96
CA GLU A 65 -3.00 6.76 7.86
C GLU A 65 -4.46 6.33 7.96
N LEU A 66 -4.67 5.03 8.16
CA LEU A 66 -5.98 4.44 8.39
C LEU A 66 -5.88 3.42 9.52
N ALA A 67 -6.73 3.55 10.54
CA ALA A 67 -6.72 2.69 11.73
C ALA A 67 -7.34 1.31 11.46
N THR A 68 -6.68 0.51 10.61
CA THR A 68 -7.13 -0.83 10.22
C THR A 68 -5.96 -1.75 9.88
N GLY A 69 -6.26 -3.03 9.58
CA GLY A 69 -5.28 -4.04 9.15
C GLY A 69 -5.06 -4.07 7.63
N HIS A 70 -4.30 -5.06 7.15
CA HIS A 70 -3.92 -5.19 5.74
C HIS A 70 -5.12 -5.18 4.78
N ASP A 71 -6.19 -5.90 5.12
CA ASP A 71 -7.39 -6.00 4.30
C ASP A 71 -8.35 -4.82 4.52
N ALA A 72 -7.85 -3.58 4.37
CA ALA A 72 -8.60 -2.34 4.58
C ALA A 72 -9.90 -2.28 3.76
N MET A 73 -9.87 -2.81 2.54
CA MET A 73 -11.05 -2.91 1.65
C MET A 73 -12.15 -3.84 2.18
N VAL A 74 -11.85 -4.68 3.16
CA VAL A 74 -12.82 -5.57 3.83
C VAL A 74 -13.20 -5.03 5.19
N THR A 75 -12.22 -4.47 5.91
CA THR A 75 -12.33 -4.13 7.34
C THR A 75 -12.74 -2.68 7.60
N ALA A 76 -12.41 -1.75 6.69
CA ALA A 76 -12.74 -0.33 6.77
C ALA A 76 -13.07 0.23 5.36
N PRO A 77 -14.06 -0.34 4.64
CA PRO A 77 -14.29 -0.04 3.23
C PRO A 77 -14.74 1.40 2.96
N ARG A 78 -15.48 2.04 3.90
CA ARG A 78 -15.96 3.42 3.71
C ARG A 78 -14.83 4.41 3.91
N GLU A 79 -14.10 4.26 5.00
CA GLU A 79 -12.97 5.09 5.37
C GLU A 79 -11.84 4.99 4.32
N LEU A 80 -11.60 3.79 3.78
CA LEU A 80 -10.69 3.61 2.66
C LEU A 80 -11.20 4.33 1.40
N ALA A 81 -12.49 4.22 1.08
CA ALA A 81 -13.06 4.88 -0.09
C ALA A 81 -12.98 6.41 0.02
N ASP A 82 -13.28 6.98 1.18
CA ASP A 82 -13.17 8.42 1.43
C ASP A 82 -11.73 8.90 1.23
N LEU A 83 -10.74 8.19 1.79
CA LEU A 83 -9.32 8.51 1.54
C LEU A 83 -8.97 8.41 0.05
N LEU A 84 -9.44 7.40 -0.67
CA LEU A 84 -9.18 7.23 -2.10
C LEU A 84 -9.81 8.33 -2.96
N LEU A 85 -10.91 8.94 -2.52
CA LEU A 85 -11.50 10.10 -3.20
C LEU A 85 -10.71 11.39 -2.98
N GLU A 86 -9.91 11.47 -1.90
CA GLU A 86 -9.01 12.59 -1.62
C GLU A 86 -7.65 12.47 -2.32
N VAL A 87 -7.21 11.24 -2.68
CA VAL A 87 -5.89 11.05 -3.28
C VAL A 87 -5.88 11.55 -4.73
N VAL A 88 -4.78 12.22 -5.10
CA VAL A 88 -4.46 12.64 -6.47
C VAL A 88 -3.02 12.25 -6.73
#